data_AF-X1M4U7-F1
#
_entry.id   AF-X1M4U7-F1
#
_cell.length_a   1.000
_cell.length_b   1.000
_cell.length_c   1.000
_cell.angle_alpha   90.00
_cell.angle_beta   90.00
_cell.angle_gamma   90.00
#
_symmetry.space_group_name_H-M   'P 1'
#
loop_
_entity.id
_entity.type
_entity.pdbx_description
1 polymer ?
#
loop_
_entity_poly.entity_id
_entity_poly.type
_entity_poly.pdbx_seq_one_letter_code
_entity_poly.pdbx_strand_id
1 'polypeptide(L)'
;MRKIIFYIIPAIIIAIFLVVFFSPRSVDYAEVKGKVRDELCGDAVWGVKIVIDGKYITRYVSETYRLTEIEPRLHTLVATAPNYYEFKRDIQVERGSNVVDIYMKGKEIPDLKKIDIFTKPVDEGLQLEIWFINSEGEPVEH
;
A
#
# COMPACT_ATOMS: atom_id res chain seq x y z
N MET A 1 -43.19 50.10 -7.47
CA MET A 1 -42.22 49.26 -8.19
C MET A 1 -40.79 49.32 -7.60
N ARG A 2 -40.19 50.50 -7.29
CA ARG A 2 -38.82 50.58 -6.74
C ARG A 2 -38.58 49.87 -5.40
N LYS A 3 -39.52 49.93 -4.44
CA LYS A 3 -39.34 49.34 -3.09
C LYS A 3 -39.27 47.81 -3.07
N ILE A 4 -39.95 47.13 -3.99
CA ILE A 4 -39.96 45.66 -4.07
C ILE A 4 -38.59 45.14 -4.55
N ILE A 5 -37.96 45.84 -5.50
CA ILE A 5 -36.62 45.51 -6.00
C ILE A 5 -35.57 45.62 -4.89
N PHE A 6 -35.72 46.58 -3.96
CA PHE A 6 -34.83 46.73 -2.81
C PHE A 6 -34.88 45.56 -1.81
N TYR A 7 -35.95 44.77 -1.76
CA TYR A 7 -36.03 43.57 -0.91
C TYR A 7 -35.69 42.29 -1.66
N ILE A 8 -35.95 42.23 -2.96
CA ILE A 8 -35.65 41.05 -3.79
C ILE A 8 -34.14 40.85 -3.94
N ILE A 9 -33.37 41.91 -4.17
CA ILE A 9 -31.92 41.82 -4.34
C ILE A 9 -31.23 41.22 -3.10
N PRO A 10 -31.43 41.74 -1.86
CA PRO A 10 -30.81 41.15 -0.68
C PRO A 10 -31.36 39.74 -0.37
N ALA A 11 -32.63 39.45 -0.67
CA ALA A 11 -33.17 38.09 -0.51
C ALA A 11 -32.49 37.08 -1.46
N ILE A 12 -32.21 37.47 -2.70
CA ILE A 12 -31.46 36.64 -3.67
C ILE A 12 -30.02 36.44 -3.20
N ILE A 13 -29.36 37.49 -2.70
CA ILE A 13 -27.98 37.39 -2.18
C ILE A 13 -27.92 36.43 -0.99
N ILE A 14 -28.87 36.54 -0.05
CA ILE A 14 -28.96 35.62 1.11
C ILE A 14 -29.24 34.19 0.63
N ALA A 15 -30.13 34.00 -0.34
CA ALA A 15 -30.40 32.68 -0.90
C ALA A 15 -29.17 32.06 -1.58
N ILE A 16 -28.42 32.84 -2.35
CA ILE A 16 -27.15 32.38 -2.96
C ILE A 16 -26.12 32.06 -1.88
N PHE A 17 -26.01 32.90 -0.84
CA PHE A 17 -25.08 32.67 0.26
C PHE A 17 -25.44 31.40 1.04
N LEU A 18 -26.72 31.17 1.29
CA LEU A 18 -27.22 29.94 1.91
C LEU A 18 -26.94 28.73 1.02
N VAL A 19 -27.15 28.81 -0.30
CA VAL A 19 -26.83 27.72 -1.22
C VAL A 19 -25.33 27.42 -1.22
N VAL A 20 -24.45 28.42 -1.26
CA VAL A 20 -22.99 28.22 -1.24
C VAL A 20 -22.50 27.68 0.11
N PHE A 21 -23.08 28.17 1.22
CA PHE A 21 -22.67 27.79 2.57
C PHE A 21 -23.22 26.42 2.99
N PHE A 22 -24.46 26.09 2.61
CA PHE A 22 -25.08 24.78 2.84
C PHE A 22 -24.82 23.78 1.72
N SER A 23 -24.12 24.15 0.65
CA SER A 23 -23.65 23.16 -0.32
C SER A 23 -22.73 22.19 0.40
N PRO A 24 -23.08 20.89 0.47
CA PRO A 24 -22.20 19.91 1.06
C PRO A 24 -20.92 19.91 0.21
N ARG A 25 -19.79 20.28 0.82
CA ARG A 25 -18.48 20.00 0.23
C ARG A 25 -18.37 18.47 0.20
N SER A 26 -18.70 17.85 -0.93
CA SER A 26 -18.41 16.44 -1.12
C SER A 26 -16.90 16.30 -1.01
N VAL A 27 -16.43 15.65 0.05
CA VAL A 27 -15.07 15.15 0.08
C VAL A 27 -15.10 13.99 -0.90
N ASP A 28 -14.76 14.28 -2.16
CA ASP A 28 -14.66 13.26 -3.19
C ASP A 28 -13.55 12.31 -2.76
N TYR A 29 -13.96 11.16 -2.23
CA TYR A 29 -13.05 10.16 -1.76
C TYR A 29 -12.25 9.53 -2.92
N ALA A 30 -11.03 9.13 -2.60
CA ALA A 30 -10.14 8.44 -3.49
C ALA A 30 -10.01 6.95 -3.12
N GLU A 31 -9.55 6.19 -4.09
CA GLU A 31 -9.14 4.81 -3.97
C GLU A 31 -7.63 4.71 -4.20
N VAL A 32 -6.93 4.00 -3.32
CA VAL A 32 -5.53 3.62 -3.48
C VAL A 32 -5.46 2.12 -3.65
N LYS A 33 -4.89 1.67 -4.76
CA LYS A 33 -4.74 0.25 -5.09
C LYS A 33 -3.36 -0.03 -5.64
N GLY A 34 -2.96 -1.29 -5.67
CA GLY A 34 -1.68 -1.67 -6.27
C GLY A 34 -1.33 -3.10 -5.94
N LYS A 35 -0.08 -3.46 -6.26
CA LYS A 35 0.49 -4.77 -5.94
C LYS A 35 1.46 -4.70 -4.78
N VAL A 36 1.62 -5.80 -4.06
CA VAL A 36 2.67 -5.99 -3.06
C VAL A 36 3.53 -7.18 -3.46
N ARG A 37 4.82 -6.92 -3.67
CA ARG A 37 5.77 -7.91 -4.16
C ARG A 37 7.07 -7.88 -3.39
N ASP A 38 7.75 -9.01 -3.34
CA ASP A 38 9.13 -9.10 -2.91
C ASP A 38 10.02 -8.31 -3.89
N GLU A 39 10.92 -7.48 -3.37
CA GLU A 39 11.81 -6.64 -4.18
C GLU A 39 12.79 -7.45 -5.03
N LEU A 40 13.21 -8.64 -4.55
CA LEU A 40 14.23 -9.46 -5.18
C LEU A 40 13.64 -10.45 -6.20
N CYS A 41 12.67 -11.28 -5.79
CA CYS A 41 12.09 -12.31 -6.67
C CYS A 41 10.83 -11.84 -7.40
N GLY A 42 10.16 -10.80 -6.93
CA GLY A 42 8.89 -10.32 -7.50
C GLY A 42 7.66 -11.13 -7.10
N ASP A 43 7.81 -12.12 -6.23
CA ASP A 43 6.71 -12.94 -5.72
C ASP A 43 5.78 -12.15 -4.80
N ALA A 44 4.57 -12.69 -4.58
CA ALA A 44 3.61 -12.10 -3.66
C ALA A 44 4.14 -12.13 -2.22
N VAL A 45 3.98 -11.04 -1.48
CA VAL A 45 4.31 -11.02 -0.04
C VAL A 45 3.13 -11.49 0.78
N TRP A 46 3.37 -12.39 1.74
CA TRP A 46 2.34 -13.00 2.57
C TRP A 46 2.11 -12.22 3.86
N GLY A 47 0.86 -12.19 4.34
CA GLY A 47 0.53 -11.58 5.63
C GLY A 47 0.73 -10.06 5.71
N VAL A 48 0.58 -9.35 4.59
CA VAL A 48 0.82 -7.91 4.52
C VAL A 48 -0.31 -7.14 5.21
N LYS A 49 0.09 -6.21 6.08
CA LYS A 49 -0.77 -5.18 6.64
C LYS A 49 -0.40 -3.84 6.02
N ILE A 50 -1.36 -3.21 5.35
CA ILE A 50 -1.19 -1.89 4.72
C ILE A 50 -2.00 -0.87 5.49
N VAL A 51 -1.38 0.25 5.84
CA VAL A 51 -1.96 1.33 6.63
C VAL A 51 -1.78 2.67 5.93
N ILE A 52 -2.85 3.45 5.84
CA ILE A 52 -2.86 4.84 5.39
C ILE A 52 -3.66 5.65 6.42
N ASP A 53 -2.99 6.55 7.15
CA ASP A 53 -3.59 7.43 8.18
C ASP A 53 -4.54 6.71 9.16
N GLY A 54 -4.16 5.51 9.60
CA GLY A 54 -4.93 4.70 10.55
C GLY A 54 -6.03 3.83 9.93
N LYS A 55 -6.41 4.05 8.66
CA LYS A 55 -7.18 3.07 7.88
C LYS A 55 -6.25 1.95 7.48
N TYR A 56 -6.65 0.71 7.71
CA TYR A 56 -5.82 -0.44 7.39
C TYR A 56 -6.61 -1.53 6.68
N ILE A 57 -5.89 -2.30 5.88
CA ILE A 57 -6.32 -3.58 5.38
C ILE A 57 -5.29 -4.63 5.80
N THR A 58 -5.77 -5.75 6.33
CA THR A 58 -4.95 -6.94 6.55
C THR A 58 -5.36 -7.94 5.49
N ARG A 59 -4.44 -8.34 4.61
CA ARG A 59 -4.70 -9.41 3.63
C ARG A 59 -3.78 -10.59 3.88
N TYR A 60 -4.37 -11.77 3.90
CA TYR A 60 -3.65 -13.01 4.17
C TYR A 60 -2.92 -13.52 2.92
N VAL A 61 -3.58 -13.50 1.75
CA VAL A 61 -3.02 -13.99 0.47
C VAL A 61 -3.59 -13.19 -0.70
N SER A 62 -2.89 -12.14 -1.15
CA SER A 62 -3.25 -11.44 -2.39
C SER A 62 -2.09 -10.59 -2.86
N GLU A 63 -1.68 -10.77 -4.13
CA GLU A 63 -0.73 -9.87 -4.80
C GLU A 63 -1.21 -8.43 -4.83
N THR A 64 -2.53 -8.21 -4.77
CA THR A 64 -3.12 -6.87 -4.91
C THR A 64 -3.72 -6.37 -3.60
N TYR A 65 -3.81 -5.05 -3.46
CA TYR A 65 -4.54 -4.40 -2.39
C TYR A 65 -5.40 -3.27 -2.93
N ARG A 66 -6.42 -2.88 -2.14
CA ARG A 66 -7.35 -1.80 -2.44
C ARG A 66 -7.84 -1.18 -1.13
N LEU A 67 -7.58 0.10 -0.95
CA LEU A 67 -8.18 0.95 0.09
C LEU A 67 -9.06 2.00 -0.58
N THR A 68 -10.28 2.16 -0.08
CA THR A 68 -11.23 3.19 -0.53
C THR A 68 -11.39 4.24 0.54
N GLU A 69 -12.12 5.31 0.22
CA GLU A 69 -12.44 6.37 1.19
C GLU A 69 -11.20 7.09 1.73
N ILE A 70 -10.19 7.27 0.89
CA ILE A 70 -8.98 8.03 1.23
C ILE A 70 -9.20 9.48 0.82
N GLU A 71 -8.82 10.43 1.67
CA GLU A 71 -8.96 11.85 1.34
C GLU A 71 -7.94 12.24 0.25
N PRO A 72 -8.30 13.11 -0.71
CA PRO A 72 -7.32 13.59 -1.70
C PRO A 72 -6.33 14.58 -1.05
N ARG A 73 -5.24 14.07 -0.50
CA ARG A 73 -4.13 14.85 0.06
C ARG A 73 -2.84 14.04 0.15
N LEU A 74 -1.80 14.64 0.72
CA LEU A 74 -0.60 13.92 1.09
C LEU A 74 -0.89 12.98 2.27
N HIS A 75 -0.53 11.71 2.09
CA HIS A 75 -0.65 10.65 3.07
C HIS A 75 0.65 9.85 3.19
N THR A 76 0.84 9.19 4.32
CA THR A 76 1.94 8.23 4.48
C THR A 76 1.38 6.82 4.37
N LEU A 77 1.83 6.09 3.35
CA LEU A 77 1.54 4.67 3.18
C LEU A 77 2.60 3.85 3.92
N VAL A 78 2.13 2.95 4.78
CA VAL A 78 2.98 2.01 5.52
C VAL A 78 2.54 0.58 5.20
N ALA A 79 3.49 -0.29 4.88
CA ALA A 79 3.24 -1.72 4.71
C ALA A 79 4.19 -2.54 5.57
N THR A 80 3.64 -3.49 6.33
CA THR A 80 4.38 -4.39 7.20
C THR A 80 4.02 -5.84 6.90
N ALA A 81 5.01 -6.72 6.95
CA ALA A 81 4.86 -8.15 6.71
C ALA A 81 5.92 -8.94 7.52
N PRO A 82 5.66 -10.20 7.89
CA PRO A 82 6.64 -11.03 8.57
C PRO A 82 7.91 -11.22 7.73
N ASN A 83 9.09 -11.10 8.34
CA ASN A 83 10.39 -11.28 7.68
C ASN A 83 10.74 -10.26 6.59
N TYR A 84 10.00 -9.14 6.52
CA TYR A 84 10.29 -8.00 5.67
C TYR A 84 10.60 -6.75 6.51
N TYR A 85 11.38 -5.83 5.95
CA TYR A 85 11.48 -4.48 6.49
C TYR A 85 10.17 -3.72 6.29
N GLU A 86 9.87 -2.79 7.20
CA GLU A 86 8.75 -1.86 7.02
C GLU A 86 8.95 -1.02 5.77
N PHE A 87 7.97 -1.04 4.88
CA PHE A 87 7.91 -0.12 3.75
C PHE A 87 7.16 1.13 4.16
N LYS A 88 7.75 2.30 3.90
CA LYS A 88 7.14 3.59 4.20
C LYS A 88 7.36 4.55 3.04
N ARG A 89 6.27 5.15 2.54
CA ARG A 89 6.31 6.09 1.42
C ARG A 89 5.22 7.14 1.56
N ASP A 90 5.59 8.39 1.36
CA ASP A 90 4.61 9.47 1.22
C ASP A 90 4.02 9.44 -0.20
N ILE A 91 2.69 9.48 -0.27
CA ILE A 91 1.91 9.42 -1.50
C ILE A 91 0.99 10.63 -1.58
N GLN A 92 1.02 11.32 -2.72
CA GLN A 92 0.03 12.33 -3.04
C GLN A 92 -1.20 11.62 -3.61
N VAL A 93 -2.29 11.61 -2.86
CA VAL A 93 -3.54 10.97 -3.30
C VAL A 93 -4.39 12.01 -4.03
N GLU A 94 -4.74 11.71 -5.27
CA GLU A 94 -5.66 12.50 -6.07
C GLU A 94 -7.07 11.91 -6.05
N ARG A 95 -8.06 12.67 -6.49
CA ARG A 95 -9.45 12.19 -6.62
C ARG A 95 -9.50 11.00 -7.59
N GLY A 96 -10.37 10.03 -7.31
CA GLY A 96 -10.53 8.85 -8.15
C GLY A 96 -9.54 7.73 -7.79
N SER A 97 -8.93 7.09 -8.79
CA SER A 97 -8.12 5.88 -8.59
C SER A 97 -6.63 6.17 -8.68
N ASN A 98 -5.90 5.81 -7.62
CA ASN A 98 -4.45 5.97 -7.49
C ASN A 98 -3.82 4.57 -7.46
N VAL A 99 -2.80 4.35 -8.30
CA VAL A 99 -2.08 3.07 -8.35
C VAL A 99 -0.70 3.24 -7.72
N VAL A 100 -0.44 2.48 -6.65
CA VAL A 100 0.83 2.52 -5.92
C VAL A 100 1.29 1.09 -5.64
N ASP A 101 2.29 0.62 -6.37
CA ASP A 101 2.90 -0.68 -6.12
C ASP A 101 3.93 -0.59 -4.98
N ILE A 102 4.00 -1.66 -4.20
CA ILE A 102 4.85 -1.81 -3.02
C ILE A 102 5.82 -2.95 -3.28
N TYR A 103 7.10 -2.66 -3.18
CA TYR A 103 8.19 -3.63 -3.26
C TYR A 103 8.82 -3.74 -1.88
N MET A 104 8.63 -4.88 -1.22
CA MET A 104 9.10 -5.09 0.15
C MET A 104 10.47 -5.75 0.13
N LYS A 105 11.38 -5.19 0.93
CA LYS A 105 12.72 -5.74 1.10
C LYS A 105 12.72 -6.83 2.16
N GLY A 106 13.15 -8.03 1.78
CA GLY A 106 13.35 -9.14 2.72
C GLY A 106 14.36 -8.76 3.81
N LYS A 107 14.07 -9.16 5.05
CA LYS A 107 14.91 -8.91 6.23
C LYS A 107 15.71 -10.15 6.61
N GLU A 108 15.07 -11.30 6.63
CA GLU A 108 15.67 -12.57 7.05
C GLU A 108 14.96 -13.75 6.40
N ILE A 109 15.64 -14.88 6.30
CA ILE A 109 15.01 -16.15 5.90
C ILE A 109 14.47 -16.80 7.18
N PRO A 110 13.16 -17.12 7.26
CA PRO A 110 12.55 -17.70 8.44
C PRO A 110 13.24 -19.01 8.84
N ASP A 111 13.55 -19.16 10.13
CA ASP A 111 14.19 -20.34 10.73
C ASP A 111 15.56 -20.74 10.13
N LEU A 112 16.19 -19.89 9.34
CA LEU A 112 17.50 -20.20 8.76
C LEU A 112 18.58 -20.25 9.85
N LYS A 113 19.21 -21.42 10.01
CA LYS A 113 20.33 -21.62 10.93
C LYS A 113 21.69 -21.60 10.24
N LYS A 114 21.80 -22.24 9.08
CA LYS A 114 23.04 -22.28 8.28
C LYS A 114 22.75 -22.49 6.80
N ILE A 115 23.74 -22.16 5.99
CA ILE A 115 23.75 -22.44 4.54
C ILE A 115 24.90 -23.41 4.29
N ASP A 116 24.59 -24.62 3.83
CA ASP A 116 25.59 -25.58 3.39
C ASP A 116 25.76 -25.45 1.87
N ILE A 117 27.01 -25.33 1.41
CA ILE A 117 27.35 -25.21 0.00
C ILE A 117 28.22 -26.41 -0.38
N PHE A 118 27.71 -27.25 -1.26
CA PHE A 118 28.45 -28.38 -1.82
C PHE A 118 28.98 -27.99 -3.19
N THR A 119 30.25 -28.30 -3.43
CA THR A 119 30.91 -28.00 -4.69
C THR A 119 31.51 -29.27 -5.27
N LYS A 120 31.32 -29.49 -6.57
CA LYS A 120 31.87 -30.64 -7.28
C LYS A 120 32.48 -30.17 -8.61
N PRO A 121 33.78 -30.45 -8.87
CA PRO A 121 34.36 -30.20 -10.18
C PRO A 121 33.71 -31.10 -11.23
N VAL A 122 33.42 -30.53 -12.40
CA VAL A 122 32.90 -31.21 -13.60
C VAL A 122 33.75 -30.80 -14.81
N ASP A 123 33.66 -31.56 -15.91
CA ASP A 123 34.55 -31.38 -17.07
C ASP A 123 34.57 -29.95 -17.62
N GLU A 124 33.43 -29.24 -17.56
CA GLU A 124 33.28 -27.84 -17.98
C GLU A 124 32.96 -26.89 -16.81
N GLY A 125 33.54 -27.12 -15.63
CA GLY A 125 33.53 -26.12 -14.54
C GLY A 125 33.21 -26.68 -13.16
N LEU A 126 32.33 -25.98 -12.43
CA LEU A 126 31.99 -26.28 -11.04
C LEU A 126 30.48 -26.40 -10.89
N GLN A 127 30.01 -27.55 -10.43
CA GLN A 127 28.64 -27.72 -10.00
C GLN A 127 28.51 -27.27 -8.54
N LEU A 128 27.46 -26.48 -8.26
CA LEU A 128 27.12 -25.97 -6.94
C LEU A 128 25.76 -26.53 -6.52
N GLU A 129 25.66 -26.95 -5.27
CA GLU A 129 24.40 -27.29 -4.62
C GLU A 129 24.31 -26.52 -3.31
N ILE A 130 23.22 -25.78 -3.11
CA ILE A 130 23.04 -24.86 -1.98
C ILE A 130 21.85 -25.34 -1.16
N TRP A 131 22.09 -25.62 0.12
CA TRP A 131 21.07 -26.07 1.06
C TRP A 131 20.90 -25.02 2.15
N PHE A 132 19.67 -24.52 2.30
CA PHE A 132 19.28 -23.69 3.44
C PHE A 132 18.79 -24.63 4.54
N ILE A 133 19.47 -24.66 5.68
CA ILE A 133 19.17 -25.60 6.78
C ILE A 133 18.50 -24.85 7.93
N ASN A 134 17.37 -25.40 8.37
CA ASN A 134 16.53 -24.86 9.42
C ASN A 134 17.09 -25.17 10.83
N SER A 135 16.40 -24.76 11.89
CA SER A 135 16.90 -24.98 13.26
C SER A 135 16.93 -26.46 13.68
N GLU A 136 16.06 -27.27 13.09
CA GLU A 136 15.90 -28.73 13.28
C GLU A 136 16.91 -29.57 12.49
N GLY A 137 17.62 -28.96 11.54
CA GLY A 137 18.62 -29.64 10.69
C GLY A 137 18.06 -30.14 9.36
N GLU A 138 16.83 -29.73 9.01
CA GLU A 138 16.14 -30.07 7.76
C GLU A 138 16.26 -28.91 6.75
N PRO A 139 16.05 -29.16 5.44
CA PRO A 139 15.95 -28.09 4.47
C PRO A 139 14.81 -27.12 4.82
N VAL A 140 15.05 -25.81 4.67
CA VAL A 140 13.99 -24.80 4.79
C VAL A 140 12.99 -25.03 3.65
N GLU A 141 11.76 -25.46 3.99
CA GLU A 141 10.67 -25.57 3.02
C GLU A 141 10.10 -24.17 2.72
N HIS A 142 9.85 -23.90 1.42
CA HIS A 142 9.30 -22.63 0.91
C HIS A 142 7.78 -22.68 0.79
#